data_AF-A0A3D0MX28-F1
#
_entry.id   AF-A0A3D0MX28-F1
#
_cell.length_a   1.000
_cell.length_b   1.000
_cell.length_c   1.000
_cell.angle_alpha   90.00
_cell.angle_beta   90.00
_cell.angle_gamma   90.00
#
_symmetry.space_group_name_H-M   'P 1'
#
loop_
_entity.id
_entity.type
_entity.pdbx_description
1 polymer ?
#
loop_
_entity_poly.entity_id
_entity_poly.type
_entity_poly.pdbx_seq_one_letter_code
_entity_poly.pdbx_strand_id
1 'polypeptide(L)' 'DAYRIVQNVAMKCWREKRSFENLLRNDSEVSKYLSDKDYKEIFNYEKSKRYVDFIFKRTGL' A
#
# COMPACT_ATOMS: atom_id res chain seq x y z
N ASP A 1 -14.57 -9.11 2.11
CA ASP A 1 -14.42 -8.44 0.80
C ASP A 1 -13.10 -7.72 0.58
N ALA A 2 -12.60 -6.92 1.55
CA ALA A 2 -11.35 -6.17 1.39
C ALA A 2 -10.15 -6.98 0.86
N TYR A 3 -9.91 -8.18 1.38
CA TYR A 3 -8.81 -9.04 0.93
C TYR A 3 -8.94 -9.43 -0.56
N ARG A 4 -10.15 -9.76 -1.03
CA ARG A 4 -10.43 -10.13 -2.42
C ARG A 4 -10.17 -8.94 -3.35
N ILE A 5 -10.62 -7.75 -2.95
CA ILE A 5 -10.43 -6.52 -3.73
C ILE A 5 -8.93 -6.22 -3.88
N VAL A 6 -8.20 -6.21 -2.76
CA VAL A 6 -6.75 -5.97 -2.74
C VAL A 6 -6.00 -7.01 -3.56
N GLN A 7 -6.36 -8.29 -3.43
CA GLN A 7 -5.74 -9.39 -4.18
C GLN A 7 -5.95 -9.25 -5.69
N ASN A 8 -7.15 -8.88 -6.13
CA ASN A 8 -7.43 -8.64 -7.55
C ASN A 8 -6.57 -7.52 -8.11
N VAL A 9 -6.47 -6.40 -7.39
CA VAL A 9 -5.64 -5.25 -7.80
C VAL A 9 -4.15 -5.62 -7.78
N ALA A 10 -3.70 -6.42 -6.82
CA ALA A 10 -2.31 -6.87 -6.72
C ALA A 10 -1.92 -7.80 -7.88
N MET A 11 -2.81 -8.72 -8.26
CA MET A 11 -2.61 -9.58 -9.43
C MET A 11 -2.55 -8.78 -10.73
N LYS A 12 -3.39 -7.74 -10.86
CA LYS A 12 -3.38 -6.83 -12.01
C LYS A 12 -2.08 -6.00 -12.07
N CYS A 13 -1.64 -5.47 -10.94
CA CYS A 13 -0.37 -4.78 -10.77
C CYS A 13 0.81 -5.63 -11.24
N TRP A 14 0.83 -6.90 -10.85
CA TRP A 14 1.87 -7.84 -11.24
C TRP A 14 1.88 -8.11 -12.75
N ARG A 15 0.71 -8.35 -13.36
CA ARG A 15 0.59 -8.64 -14.80
C ARG A 15 0.92 -7.44 -15.68
N GLU A 16 0.47 -6.25 -15.30
CA GLU A 16 0.61 -5.03 -16.10
C GLU A 16 1.91 -4.25 -15.82
N LYS A 17 2.68 -4.65 -14.79
CA LYS A 17 3.88 -3.94 -14.29
C LYS A 17 3.61 -2.44 -14.04
N ARG A 18 2.41 -2.12 -13.55
CA ARG A 18 1.99 -0.75 -13.20
C ARG A 18 2.09 -0.52 -11.70
N SER A 19 2.10 0.75 -11.29
CA SER A 19 2.07 1.10 -9.87
C SER A 19 0.79 0.59 -9.20
N PHE A 20 0.95 -0.11 -8.07
CA PHE A 20 -0.15 -0.63 -7.27
C PHE A 20 -1.05 0.50 -6.75
N GLU A 21 -0.46 1.63 -6.34
CA GLU A 21 -1.21 2.80 -5.89
C GLU A 21 -2.12 3.34 -7.00
N ASN A 22 -1.61 3.47 -8.22
CA ASN A 22 -2.40 3.96 -9.35
C ASN A 22 -3.55 3.01 -9.68
N LEU A 23 -3.35 1.70 -9.58
CA LEU A 23 -4.41 0.74 -9.84
C LEU A 23 -5.50 0.77 -8.76
N LEU A 24 -5.13 0.90 -7.48
CA LEU A 24 -6.10 1.06 -6.39
C LEU A 24 -6.90 2.35 -6.53
N ARG A 25 -6.23 3.48 -6.82
CA ARG A 25 -6.89 4.79 -7.00
C ARG A 25 -7.90 4.79 -8.15
N ASN A 26 -7.61 4.06 -9.22
CA ASN A 26 -8.51 3.93 -10.37
C ASN A 26 -9.59 2.84 -10.18
N ASP A 27 -9.53 2.07 -9.10
CA ASP A 27 -10.50 1.03 -8.80
C ASP A 27 -11.73 1.63 -8.09
N SER A 28 -12.89 1.52 -8.74
CA SER A 28 -14.15 2.09 -8.25
C SER A 28 -14.71 1.37 -7.03
N GLU A 29 -14.27 0.15 -6.74
CA GLU A 29 -14.62 -0.57 -5.52
C GLU A 29 -13.78 -0.06 -4.35
N VAL A 30 -12.49 0.16 -4.56
CA VAL A 30 -11.56 0.68 -3.53
C VAL A 30 -11.84 2.15 -3.22
N SER A 31 -12.13 2.97 -4.22
CA SER A 31 -12.44 4.40 -4.04
C SER A 31 -13.70 4.66 -3.18
N LYS A 32 -14.54 3.65 -2.94
CA LYS A 32 -15.68 3.75 -2.01
C LYS A 32 -15.27 3.64 -0.54
N TYR A 33 -14.13 3.03 -0.26
CA TYR A 33 -13.65 2.75 1.09
C TYR A 33 -12.47 3.62 1.51
N LEU A 34 -11.62 4.02 0.56
CA LEU A 34 -10.41 4.81 0.82
C LEU A 34 -10.53 6.19 0.20
N SER A 35 -10.32 7.21 1.03
CA SER A 35 -10.19 8.60 0.61
C SER A 35 -8.75 8.93 0.23
N ASP A 36 -8.56 10.05 -0.46
CA ASP A 36 -7.24 10.52 -0.89
C ASP A 36 -6.22 10.70 0.26
N LYS A 37 -6.73 11.04 1.45
CA LYS A 37 -5.93 11.10 2.69
C LYS A 37 -5.47 9.71 3.15
N ASP A 38 -6.35 8.71 3.10
CA ASP A 38 -6.02 7.34 3.50
C ASP A 38 -4.96 6.76 2.56
N TYR A 39 -5.05 7.02 1.26
CA TYR A 39 -4.01 6.66 0.30
C TYR A 39 -2.66 7.27 0.66
N LYS A 40 -2.62 8.58 0.94
CA LYS A 40 -1.39 9.26 1.36
C LYS A 40 -0.81 8.66 2.64
N GLU A 41 -1.64 8.19 3.55
CA GLU A 41 -1.20 7.59 4.80
C GLU A 41 -0.69 6.15 4.63
N ILE A 42 -1.40 5.33 3.83
CA ILE A 42 -1.06 3.93 3.55
C ILE A 42 0.22 3.83 2.71
N PHE A 43 0.38 4.70 1.71
CA PHE A 43 1.56 4.75 0.85
C PHE A 43 2.68 5.63 1.40
N ASN A 44 2.58 6.07 2.66
CA ASN A 44 3.66 6.81 3.30
C ASN A 44 4.84 5.91 3.66
N TYR A 45 5.89 5.97 2.84
CA TYR A 45 7.14 5.22 3.02
C TYR A 45 7.92 5.62 4.29
N GLU A 46 7.76 6.84 4.82
CA GLU A 46 8.42 7.22 6.07
C GLU A 46 7.78 6.48 7.25
N LYS A 47 6.46 6.30 7.20
CA LYS A 47 5.71 5.57 8.23
C LYS A 47 6.10 4.09 8.26
N SER A 48 6.35 3.48 7.10
CA SER A 48 6.81 2.09 7.02
C SER A 48 8.26 1.92 7.49
N LYS A 49 9.10 2.95 7.36
CA LYS A 49 10.48 2.96 7.85
C LYS A 49 10.64 3.37 9.32
N ARG A 50 9.55 3.80 9.99
CA ARG A 50 9.59 4.31 11.37
C ARG A 50 10.30 3.39 12.37
N TYR A 51 10.23 2.08 12.17
CA TYR A 51 10.84 1.10 13.06
C TYR A 51 12.17 0.53 12.55
N VAL A 52 12.68 1.03 11.43
CA VAL A 52 13.99 0.62 10.91
C VAL A 52 15.05 0.90 11.97
N ASP A 53 15.12 2.13 12.49
CA ASP A 53 16.07 2.48 13.55
C ASP A 53 15.92 1.63 14.81
N PHE A 54 14.68 1.27 15.18
CA PHE A 54 14.42 0.38 16.31
C PHE A 54 14.95 -1.04 16.08
N ILE A 55 14.76 -1.59 14.87
CA ILE A 55 15.26 -2.91 14.50
C ILE A 55 16.78 -2.91 14.45
N PHE A 56 17.40 -1.90 13.81
CA PHE A 56 18.86 -1.76 13.72
C PHE A 56 19.50 -1.67 15.11
N LYS A 57 18.93 -0.85 16.00
CA LYS A 57 19.37 -0.71 17.40
C LYS A 57 19.21 -2.00 18.21
N ARG A 58 18.18 -2.80 17.93
CA ARG A 58 18.00 -4.13 18.54
C ARG A 58 19.03 -5.16 18.04
N THR A 59 19.48 -5.05 16.79
CA THR A 59 20.48 -5.93 16.20
C THR A 59 21.93 -5.53 16.50
N GLY A 60 22.16 -4.45 17.26
CA GLY A 60 23.50 -4.03 17.68
C GLY A 60 24.31 -3.35 16.58
N LEU A 61 23.64 -2.80 15.56
CA LEU A 61 24.21 -1.91 14.55
C LEU A 61 24.03 -0.45 14.95
#